data_AF-A0A7C4ILF3-F1
#
_entry.id   AF-A0A7C4ILF3-F1
#
_cell.length_a   1.000
_cell.length_b   1.000
_cell.length_c   1.000
_cell.angle_alpha   90.00
_cell.angle_beta   90.00
_cell.angle_gamma   90.00
#
_symmetry.space_group_name_H-M   'P 1'
#
loop_
_entity.id
_entity.type
_entity.pdbx_description
1 polymer ?
#
loop_
_entity_poly.entity_id
_entity_poly.type
_entity_poly.pdbx_seq_one_letter_code
_entity_poly.pdbx_strand_id
1 'polypeptide(L)'
;MNPRNGRVAVVLMASLGVLLAANLVVMLWRPDESLGLLPAAYGQRQPPIAGGGGVFIMPAQISSNTWGCYLMDIDSGTLCVYQFFPGDKRLQFIAARNFRHDRRLGNYNTYPPPEEIAELVEKEKRLRATTQPAFDLP
;
A
#
# COMPACT_ATOMS: atom_id res chain seq x y z
N MET A 1 -2.81 -43.26 -29.49
CA MET A 1 -3.31 -41.91 -29.16
C MET A 1 -4.81 -41.87 -29.46
N ASN A 2 -5.68 -41.84 -28.46
CA ASN A 2 -7.12 -42.04 -28.66
C ASN A 2 -7.78 -40.73 -29.18
N PRO A 3 -8.37 -40.68 -30.40
CA PRO A 3 -8.86 -39.45 -31.04
C PRO A 3 -10.02 -38.77 -30.29
N ARG A 4 -10.66 -39.49 -29.35
CA ARG A 4 -11.71 -38.97 -28.47
C ARG A 4 -11.18 -37.91 -27.49
N ASN A 5 -9.95 -38.08 -26.99
CA ASN A 5 -9.37 -37.15 -26.02
C ASN A 5 -8.91 -35.84 -26.67
N GLY A 6 -8.50 -35.89 -27.95
CA GLY A 6 -8.13 -34.70 -28.72
C GLY A 6 -9.32 -33.78 -28.99
N ARG A 7 -10.49 -34.34 -29.32
CA ARG A 7 -11.72 -33.55 -29.51
C ARG A 7 -12.19 -32.90 -28.21
N VAL A 8 -12.10 -33.60 -27.09
CA VAL A 8 -12.42 -33.04 -25.76
C VAL A 8 -11.45 -31.92 -25.38
N ALA A 9 -10.15 -32.10 -25.62
CA ALA A 9 -9.15 -31.06 -25.35
C ALA A 9 -9.38 -29.79 -26.18
N VAL A 10 -9.74 -29.94 -27.46
CA VAL A 10 -10.07 -28.80 -28.33
C VAL A 10 -11.32 -28.06 -27.85
N VAL A 11 -12.36 -28.78 -27.41
CA VAL A 11 -13.58 -28.16 -26.85
C VAL A 11 -13.29 -27.42 -25.55
N LEU A 12 -12.44 -27.97 -24.67
CA LEU A 12 -12.04 -27.31 -23.43
C LEU A 12 -11.19 -26.06 -23.66
N MET A 13 -10.27 -26.09 -24.63
CA MET A 13 -9.46 -24.91 -24.98
C MET A 13 -10.33 -23.83 -25.64
N ALA A 14 -11.26 -24.21 -26.51
CA ALA A 14 -12.19 -23.28 -27.13
C ALA A 14 -13.11 -22.64 -26.08
N SER A 15 -13.64 -23.40 -25.11
CA SER A 15 -14.50 -22.85 -24.06
C SER A 15 -13.73 -21.91 -23.13
N LEU A 16 -12.50 -22.25 -22.75
CA LEU A 16 -11.63 -21.37 -21.97
C LEU A 16 -11.34 -20.06 -22.72
N GLY A 17 -11.02 -20.14 -24.01
CA GLY A 17 -10.79 -18.97 -24.86
C GLY A 17 -12.00 -18.05 -24.95
N VAL A 18 -13.21 -18.61 -25.10
CA VAL A 18 -14.46 -17.85 -25.12
C VAL A 18 -14.72 -17.17 -23.77
N LEU A 19 -14.52 -17.87 -22.65
CA LEU A 19 -14.66 -17.31 -21.30
C LEU A 19 -13.67 -16.17 -21.04
N LEU A 20 -12.44 -16.29 -21.54
CA LEU A 20 -11.42 -15.25 -21.41
C LEU A 20 -11.79 -14.02 -22.24
N ALA A 21 -12.22 -14.23 -23.49
CA ALA A 21 -12.65 -13.15 -24.37
C ALA A 21 -13.88 -12.42 -23.82
N ALA A 22 -14.84 -13.13 -23.23
CA ALA A 22 -16.00 -12.53 -22.59
C ALA A 22 -15.61 -11.63 -21.40
N ASN A 23 -14.69 -12.09 -20.54
CA ASN A 23 -14.16 -11.26 -19.44
C ASN A 23 -13.44 -10.01 -19.97
N LEU A 24 -12.66 -10.14 -21.04
CA LEU A 24 -11.96 -9.01 -21.67
C LEU A 24 -12.96 -7.97 -22.20
N VAL A 25 -14.03 -8.40 -22.87
CA VAL A 25 -15.08 -7.50 -23.35
C VAL A 25 -15.78 -6.78 -22.21
N VAL A 26 -16.10 -7.48 -21.12
CA VAL A 26 -16.70 -6.89 -19.91
C VAL A 26 -15.76 -5.86 -19.26
N MET A 27 -14.46 -6.12 -19.24
CA MET A 27 -13.47 -5.17 -18.73
C MET A 27 -13.35 -3.92 -19.60
N LEU A 28 -13.38 -4.07 -20.93
CA LEU A 28 -13.30 -2.94 -21.87
C LEU A 28 -14.58 -2.08 -21.90
N TRP A 29 -15.73 -2.67 -21.56
CA TRP A 29 -17.01 -1.97 -21.50
C TRP A 29 -17.27 -1.27 -20.16
N ARG A 30 -16.43 -1.48 -19.14
CA ARG A 30 -16.53 -0.72 -17.88
C ARG A 30 -15.93 0.68 -18.08
N PRO A 31 -16.74 1.75 -18.03
CA PRO A 31 -16.28 3.09 -18.40
C PRO A 31 -15.38 3.77 -17.35
N ASP A 32 -15.00 3.13 -16.24
CA ASP A 32 -14.43 3.84 -15.07
C ASP A 32 -13.25 3.18 -14.33
N GLU A 33 -12.69 2.06 -14.80
CA GLU A 33 -11.50 1.50 -14.15
C GLU A 33 -10.39 1.23 -15.17
N SER A 34 -9.36 2.08 -15.10
CA SER A 34 -8.09 1.91 -15.83
C SER A 34 -7.63 0.46 -15.78
N LEU A 35 -7.31 -0.12 -16.94
CA LEU A 35 -6.64 -1.41 -17.10
C LEU A 35 -5.29 -1.41 -16.35
N GLY A 36 -5.35 -1.68 -15.04
CA GLY A 36 -4.20 -1.71 -14.16
C GLY A 36 -3.39 -2.98 -14.38
N LEU A 37 -2.56 -3.00 -15.43
CA LEU A 37 -1.44 -3.94 -15.60
C LEU A 37 -0.24 -3.57 -14.70
N LEU A 38 -0.47 -2.76 -13.66
CA LEU A 38 0.52 -2.43 -12.66
C LEU A 38 0.42 -3.46 -11.51
N PRO A 39 1.54 -3.88 -10.91
CA PRO A 39 1.51 -4.75 -9.74
C PRO A 39 0.58 -4.15 -8.70
N ALA A 40 -0.38 -4.92 -8.21
CA ALA A 40 -1.26 -4.49 -7.14
C ALA A 40 -0.40 -4.19 -5.89
N ALA A 41 -0.05 -2.92 -5.71
CA ALA A 41 0.47 -2.41 -4.46
C ALA A 41 -0.71 -2.41 -3.47
N TYR A 42 -0.90 -3.53 -2.77
CA TYR A 42 -1.94 -3.70 -1.74
C TYR A 42 -1.84 -2.68 -0.59
N GLY A 43 -0.81 -1.82 -0.56
CA GLY A 43 -0.72 -0.67 0.34
C GLY A 43 -1.57 0.55 -0.04
N GLN A 44 -2.06 0.68 -1.29
CA GLN A 44 -2.83 1.85 -1.71
C GLN A 44 -4.34 1.77 -1.45
N ARG A 45 -4.88 0.58 -1.17
CA ARG A 45 -6.24 0.42 -0.61
C ARG A 45 -6.19 0.50 0.91
N GLN A 46 -5.62 1.58 1.43
CA GLN A 46 -5.79 1.89 2.83
C GLN A 46 -7.26 2.33 2.99
N PRO A 47 -8.09 1.61 3.77
CA PRO A 47 -9.41 2.13 4.10
C PRO A 47 -9.22 3.53 4.69
N PRO A 48 -10.12 4.49 4.38
CA PRO A 48 -10.05 5.82 4.96
C PRO A 48 -9.82 5.66 6.45
N ILE A 49 -8.77 6.30 6.94
CA ILE A 49 -8.48 6.37 8.37
C ILE A 49 -9.79 6.75 9.06
N ALA A 50 -10.41 5.77 9.72
CA ALA A 50 -11.60 6.00 10.49
C ALA A 50 -11.14 6.62 11.81
N GLY A 51 -10.85 7.91 11.76
CA GLY A 51 -10.39 8.71 12.89
C GLY A 51 -11.08 10.06 12.88
N GLY A 52 -12.10 10.19 13.72
CA GLY A 52 -12.75 11.46 14.04
C GLY A 52 -12.63 11.69 15.54
N GLY A 53 -12.06 12.82 15.95
CA GLY A 53 -11.88 13.17 17.37
C GLY A 53 -10.54 12.73 18.00
N GLY A 54 -9.43 12.84 17.27
CA GLY A 54 -8.09 12.64 17.83
C GLY A 54 -7.64 11.18 17.98
N VAL A 55 -8.54 10.21 17.84
CA VAL A 55 -8.24 8.78 17.87
C VAL A 55 -8.26 8.17 16.47
N PHE A 56 -7.24 7.38 16.15
CA PHE A 56 -6.96 6.80 14.85
C PHE A 56 -6.81 5.29 14.99
N ILE A 57 -7.54 4.53 14.18
CA ILE A 57 -7.48 3.07 14.16
C ILE A 57 -6.89 2.62 12.82
N MET A 58 -5.83 1.81 12.88
CA MET A 58 -5.14 1.30 11.70
C MET A 58 -5.02 -0.23 11.77
N PRO A 59 -5.45 -0.97 10.74
CA PRO A 59 -5.19 -2.41 10.68
C PRO A 59 -3.69 -2.65 10.51
N ALA A 60 -3.17 -3.68 11.19
CA ALA A 60 -1.75 -4.00 11.15
C ALA A 60 -1.48 -5.49 11.18
N GLN A 61 -0.48 -5.90 10.41
CA GLN A 61 0.12 -7.22 10.51
C GLN A 61 1.33 -7.11 11.45
N ILE A 62 1.24 -7.70 12.64
CA ILE A 62 2.28 -7.64 13.66
C ILE A 62 3.37 -8.69 13.39
N SER A 63 2.98 -9.84 12.83
CA SER A 63 3.87 -10.93 12.42
C SER A 63 3.23 -11.72 11.29
N SER A 64 3.95 -12.67 10.68
CA SER A 64 3.50 -13.42 9.49
C SER A 64 2.12 -14.04 9.63
N ASN A 65 1.74 -14.50 10.84
CA ASN A 65 0.43 -15.08 11.12
C ASN A 65 -0.38 -14.28 12.16
N THR A 66 0.08 -13.09 12.53
CA THR A 66 -0.53 -12.29 13.59
C THR A 66 -1.08 -10.99 13.02
N TRP A 67 -2.38 -10.82 13.18
CA TRP A 67 -3.12 -9.66 12.74
C TRP A 67 -3.62 -8.88 13.96
N GLY A 68 -3.77 -7.58 13.80
CA GLY A 68 -4.20 -6.70 14.87
C GLY A 68 -4.61 -5.33 14.38
N CYS A 69 -4.78 -4.42 15.32
CA CYS A 69 -4.98 -3.01 15.07
C CYS A 69 -4.10 -2.17 15.99
N TYR A 70 -3.63 -1.06 15.43
CA TYR A 70 -3.05 0.04 16.20
C TYR A 70 -4.14 1.05 16.49
N LEU A 71 -4.23 1.47 17.75
CA LEU A 71 -5.06 2.58 18.19
C LEU A 71 -4.13 3.70 18.62
N MET A 72 -4.18 4.82 17.92
CA MET A 72 -3.34 5.98 18.19
C MET A 72 -4.21 7.14 18.61
N ASP A 73 -3.95 7.68 19.79
CA ASP A 73 -4.56 8.91 20.28
C ASP A 73 -3.55 10.06 20.14
N ILE A 74 -3.89 11.05 19.31
CA ILE A 74 -3.07 12.23 19.02
C ILE A 74 -3.08 13.21 20.20
N ASP A 75 -4.20 13.33 20.91
CA ASP A 75 -4.37 14.29 21.99
C ASP A 75 -3.56 13.87 23.22
N SER A 76 -3.63 12.58 23.58
CA SER A 76 -2.79 12.04 24.66
C SER A 76 -1.35 11.74 24.20
N GLY A 77 -1.14 11.51 22.90
CA GLY A 77 0.15 11.09 22.35
C GLY A 77 0.48 9.64 22.72
N THR A 78 -0.51 8.76 22.69
CA THR A 78 -0.40 7.36 23.10
C THR A 78 -0.71 6.42 21.94
N LEU A 79 0.14 5.42 21.73
CA LEU A 79 -0.05 4.35 20.75
C LEU A 79 -0.32 3.05 21.49
N CYS A 80 -1.41 2.39 21.15
CA CYS A 80 -1.83 1.10 21.70
C CYS A 80 -1.88 0.05 20.59
N VAL A 81 -1.55 -1.19 20.94
CA VAL A 81 -1.53 -2.33 20.03
C VAL A 81 -2.47 -3.41 20.54
N TYR A 82 -3.41 -3.82 19.70
CA TYR A 82 -4.28 -4.96 19.97
C TYR A 82 -4.02 -6.05 18.93
N GLN A 83 -3.80 -7.27 19.39
CA GLN A 83 -3.71 -8.46 18.55
C GLN A 83 -5.03 -9.20 18.54
N PHE A 84 -5.43 -9.66 17.35
CA PHE A 84 -6.54 -10.55 17.18
C PHE A 84 -6.07 -12.00 17.29
N PHE A 85 -6.69 -12.76 18.20
CA PHE A 85 -6.48 -14.20 18.34
C PHE A 85 -7.64 -14.93 17.65
N PRO A 86 -7.41 -15.56 16.47
CA PRO A 86 -8.48 -16.19 15.71
C PRO A 86 -9.08 -17.42 16.40
N GLY A 87 -8.32 -18.11 17.27
CA GLY A 87 -8.81 -19.27 18.03
C GLY A 87 -9.95 -18.90 18.98
N ASP A 88 -9.78 -17.82 19.74
CA ASP A 88 -10.75 -17.35 20.74
C ASP A 88 -11.65 -16.21 20.22
N LYS A 89 -11.42 -15.75 18.98
CA LYS A 89 -12.06 -14.57 18.37
C LYS A 89 -12.02 -13.32 19.26
N ARG A 90 -10.93 -13.15 20.01
CA ARG A 90 -10.76 -12.04 20.97
C ARG A 90 -9.66 -11.10 20.54
N LEU A 91 -9.80 -9.82 20.90
CA LEU A 91 -8.74 -8.83 20.83
C LEU A 91 -8.03 -8.78 22.18
N GLN A 92 -6.70 -8.90 22.17
CA GLN A 92 -5.86 -8.80 23.36
C GLN A 92 -4.96 -7.59 23.25
N PHE A 93 -4.88 -6.81 24.32
CA PHE A 93 -3.94 -5.71 24.44
C PHE A 93 -2.52 -6.27 24.58
N ILE A 94 -1.62 -5.90 23.65
CA ILE A 94 -0.22 -6.33 23.69
C ILE A 94 0.64 -5.28 24.39
N ALA A 95 0.55 -4.04 23.92
CA ALA A 95 1.47 -2.99 24.31
C ALA A 95 0.81 -1.62 24.16
N ALA A 96 1.26 -0.69 24.99
CA ALA A 96 1.11 0.73 24.72
C ALA A 96 2.41 1.47 24.99
N ARG A 97 2.60 2.56 24.26
CA ARG A 97 3.73 3.49 24.45
C ARG A 97 3.25 4.92 24.27
N ASN A 98 3.79 5.82 25.09
CA ASN A 98 3.65 7.25 24.89
C ASN A 98 4.74 7.75 23.92
N PHE A 99 4.34 8.45 22.87
CA PHE A 99 5.24 8.97 21.84
C PHE A 99 5.33 10.51 21.84
N ARG A 100 4.84 11.18 22.91
CA ARG A 100 4.85 12.65 23.04
C ARG A 100 6.25 13.24 22.91
N HIS A 101 7.26 12.52 23.41
CA HIS A 101 8.66 12.93 23.35
C HIS A 101 9.38 12.37 22.11
N ASP A 102 8.91 11.25 21.55
CA ASP A 102 9.50 10.63 20.36
C ASP A 102 9.53 11.61 19.18
N ARG A 103 8.48 12.43 19.01
CA ARG A 103 8.39 13.44 17.95
C ARG A 103 9.36 14.62 18.10
N ARG A 104 9.97 14.81 19.28
CA ARG A 104 10.97 15.87 19.52
C ARG A 104 12.37 15.42 19.15
N LEU A 105 12.55 14.14 18.88
CA LEU A 105 13.85 13.57 18.56
C LEU A 105 14.07 13.67 17.04
N GLY A 106 14.63 14.80 16.59
CA GLY A 106 14.85 15.08 15.17
C GLY A 106 16.02 14.30 14.54
N ASN A 107 17.06 14.03 15.32
CA ASN A 107 18.30 13.39 14.86
C ASN A 107 18.59 12.13 15.70
N TYR A 108 17.87 11.04 15.43
CA TYR A 108 18.13 9.75 16.06
C TYR A 108 18.00 8.62 15.05
N ASN A 109 19.02 7.77 15.00
CA ASN A 109 19.11 6.65 14.07
C ASN A 109 18.94 7.06 12.59
N THR A 110 19.43 8.25 12.23
CA THR A 110 19.37 8.78 10.86
C THR A 110 20.78 8.88 10.29
N TYR A 111 21.00 8.23 9.15
CA TYR A 111 22.21 8.37 8.35
C TYR A 111 21.82 8.33 6.86
N PRO A 112 22.23 9.30 6.03
CA PRO A 112 22.94 10.54 6.41
C PRO A 112 22.08 11.49 7.29
N PRO A 113 22.69 12.42 8.05
CA PRO A 113 21.96 13.37 8.88
C PRO A 113 21.00 14.23 8.02
N PRO A 114 19.86 14.68 8.58
CA PRO A 114 18.86 15.45 7.82
C PRO A 114 19.40 16.73 7.17
N GLU A 115 20.42 17.36 7.78
CA GLU A 115 21.09 18.55 7.24
C GLU A 115 21.82 18.24 5.93
N GLU A 116 22.51 17.10 5.85
CA GLU A 116 23.19 16.66 4.62
C GLU A 116 22.17 16.34 3.51
N ILE A 117 21.04 15.73 3.86
CA ILE A 117 19.94 15.50 2.91
C ILE A 117 19.39 16.85 2.39
N ALA A 118 19.25 17.85 3.25
CA ALA A 118 18.79 19.18 2.84
C ALA A 118 19.77 19.83 1.85
N GLU A 119 21.08 19.72 2.08
CA GLU A 119 22.10 20.21 1.14
C GLU A 119 22.04 19.49 -0.21
N LEU A 120 21.85 18.17 -0.21
CA LEU A 120 21.71 17.38 -1.44
C LEU A 120 20.46 17.78 -2.23
N VAL A 121 19.33 18.01 -1.55
CA VAL A 121 18.09 18.49 -2.17
C VAL A 121 18.28 19.89 -2.77
N GLU A 122 18.93 20.81 -2.06
CA GLU A 122 19.23 22.15 -2.59
C GLU A 122 20.23 22.13 -3.75
N LYS A 123 21.17 21.18 -3.75
CA LYS A 123 22.06 20.94 -4.88
C LYS A 123 21.28 20.44 -6.10
N GLU A 124 20.37 19.49 -5.92
CA GLU A 124 19.51 18.99 -7.00
C GLU A 124 18.63 20.09 -7.60
N LYS A 125 17.97 20.91 -6.77
CA LYS A 125 17.15 22.04 -7.24
C LYS A 125 17.94 23.00 -8.12
N ARG A 126 19.17 23.34 -7.72
CA ARG A 126 20.08 24.21 -8.50
C ARG A 126 20.48 23.59 -9.83
N LEU A 127 20.80 22.30 -9.84
CA LEU A 127 21.12 21.57 -11.06
C LEU A 127 19.93 21.53 -12.01
N ARG A 128 18.72 21.20 -11.53
CA ARG A 128 17.50 21.23 -12.35
C ARG A 128 17.23 22.61 -12.94
N ALA A 129 17.37 23.68 -12.16
CA ALA A 129 17.23 25.05 -12.66
C ALA A 129 18.27 25.41 -13.74
N THR A 130 19.49 24.89 -13.63
CA THR A 130 20.58 25.14 -14.59
C THR A 130 20.48 24.28 -15.85
N THR A 131 19.95 23.06 -15.73
CA THR A 131 19.72 22.12 -16.85
C THR A 131 18.50 22.49 -17.69
N GLN A 132 17.72 23.49 -17.27
CA GLN A 132 16.63 24.06 -18.06
C GLN A 132 17.05 25.36 -18.80
N PRO A 133 17.93 25.32 -19.82
CA PRO A 133 17.97 26.35 -20.84
C PRO A 133 17.45 25.85 -22.19
N ALA A 134 16.47 26.58 -22.72
CA ALA A 134 16.16 26.77 -24.15
C ALA A 134 15.72 25.55 -24.99
N PHE A 135 14.56 24.94 -24.68
CA PHE A 135 13.70 24.37 -25.73
C PHE A 135 12.35 25.09 -25.79
N ASP A 136 12.38 26.41 -25.65
CA ASP A 136 11.27 27.29 -26.00
C ASP A 136 11.87 28.44 -26.80
N LEU A 137 12.02 28.22 -28.11
CA LEU A 137 12.09 29.29 -29.11
C LEU A 137 10.82 29.14 -29.97
N PRO A 138 10.24 30.26 -30.44
CA PRO A 138 8.86 30.35 -30.94
C PRO A 138 8.52 29.42 -32.11
#